data_AF-A0A0U1KNK0-F1
#
_entry.id   AF-A0A0U1KNK0-F1
#
_cell.length_a   1.000
_cell.length_b   1.000
_cell.length_c   1.000
_cell.angle_alpha   90.00
_cell.angle_beta   90.00
_cell.angle_gamma   90.00
#
_symmetry.space_group_name_H-M   'P 1'
#
loop_
_entity.id
_entity.type
_entity.pdbx_description
1 polymer ?
#
loop_
_entity_poly.entity_id
_entity_poly.type
_entity_poly.pdbx_seq_one_letter_code
_entity_poly.pdbx_strand_id
1 'polypeptide(L)'
;MEMNDKYAIQIGDWVRAKSSKGGLIHGFVEKNELDHNVIQLRVVASDNKMLTGQSIQINQSKIDRLSSEFSKTENQIHVLIDMALETHDEDWFNDLVAQLNQLKKQKDADMPHVNYKSNRCQTDHRS
;
A
#
# COMPACT_ATOMS: atom_id res chain seq x y z
N MET A 1 -8.33 -19.34 8.33
CA MET A 1 -9.69 -18.82 8.17
C MET A 1 -9.54 -17.44 7.56
N GLU A 2 -9.66 -17.32 6.23
CA GLU A 2 -9.55 -16.04 5.54
C GLU A 2 -10.76 -15.17 5.92
N MET A 3 -10.50 -14.08 6.65
CA MET A 3 -11.51 -13.09 7.00
C MET A 3 -11.76 -12.24 5.75
N ASN A 4 -12.74 -12.66 4.95
CA ASN A 4 -13.29 -11.83 3.89
C ASN A 4 -14.18 -10.77 4.53
N ASP A 5 -13.56 -9.79 5.21
CA ASP A 5 -14.27 -8.61 5.64
C ASP A 5 -14.77 -7.88 4.39
N LYS A 6 -16.05 -8.07 4.11
CA LYS A 6 -16.82 -7.16 3.26
C LYS A 6 -16.94 -5.84 4.00
N TYR A 7 -15.84 -5.10 4.07
CA TYR A 7 -15.79 -3.78 4.65
C TYR A 7 -16.68 -2.85 3.82
N ALA A 8 -17.87 -2.57 4.35
CA ALA A 8 -18.76 -1.58 3.78
C ALA A 8 -18.01 -0.23 3.68
N ILE A 9 -18.15 0.44 2.53
CA ILE A 9 -17.52 1.73 2.29
C ILE A 9 -18.19 2.78 3.20
N GLN A 10 -17.40 3.47 4.01
CA GLN A 10 -17.86 4.49 4.93
C GLN A 10 -17.49 5.91 4.48
N ILE A 11 -18.20 6.90 5.01
CA ILE A 11 -17.86 8.31 4.81
C ILE A 11 -16.44 8.55 5.35
N GLY A 12 -15.59 9.21 4.56
CA GLY A 12 -14.18 9.45 4.87
C GLY A 12 -13.22 8.39 4.34
N ASP A 13 -13.72 7.24 3.84
CA ASP A 13 -12.84 6.24 3.24
C ASP A 13 -12.19 6.73 1.95
N TRP A 14 -10.90 6.41 1.79
CA TRP A 14 -10.19 6.59 0.53
C TRP A 14 -10.57 5.50 -0.46
N VAL A 15 -10.99 5.94 -1.64
CA VAL A 15 -11.50 5.07 -2.69
C VAL A 15 -10.86 5.39 -4.03
N ARG A 16 -10.67 4.35 -4.82
CA ARG A 16 -10.25 4.41 -6.21
C ARG A 16 -11.41 3.99 -7.09
N ALA A 17 -11.71 4.80 -8.09
CA ALA A 17 -12.75 4.56 -9.06
C ALA A 17 -12.15 4.52 -10.48
N LYS A 18 -12.75 3.70 -11.33
CA LYS A 18 -12.47 3.69 -12.77
C LYS A 18 -13.61 4.35 -13.53
N SER A 19 -13.29 5.38 -14.30
CA SER A 19 -14.21 5.99 -15.25
C SER A 19 -14.52 5.02 -16.39
N SER A 20 -15.70 5.15 -17.01
CA SER A 20 -16.07 4.37 -18.21
C SER A 20 -15.10 4.55 -19.38
N LYS A 21 -14.34 5.66 -19.41
CA LYS A 21 -13.28 5.91 -20.41
C LYS A 21 -11.91 5.34 -20.01
N GLY A 22 -11.84 4.56 -18.93
CA GLY A 22 -10.59 3.98 -18.41
C GLY A 22 -9.75 4.90 -17.52
N GLY A 23 -10.15 6.16 -17.34
CA GLY A 23 -9.43 7.09 -16.46
C GLY A 23 -9.54 6.71 -14.99
N LEU A 24 -8.44 6.84 -14.25
CA LEU A 24 -8.40 6.61 -12.82
C LEU A 24 -8.86 7.86 -12.06
N ILE A 25 -9.61 7.61 -11.00
CA ILE A 25 -10.14 8.64 -10.11
C ILE A 25 -9.79 8.22 -8.69
N HIS A 26 -9.08 9.08 -7.98
CA HIS A 26 -8.79 8.94 -6.56
C HIS A 26 -9.56 10.00 -5.79
N GLY A 27 -10.19 9.59 -4.70
CA GLY A 27 -10.99 10.48 -3.88
C GLY A 27 -11.35 9.86 -2.55
N PHE A 28 -12.13 10.59 -1.77
CA PHE A 28 -12.69 10.11 -0.53
C PHE A 28 -14.21 10.22 -0.54
N VAL A 29 -14.87 9.37 0.22
CA VAL A 29 -16.33 9.33 0.29
C VAL A 29 -16.86 10.50 1.10
N GLU A 30 -17.66 11.35 0.48
CA GLU A 30 -18.27 12.52 1.10
C GLU A 30 -19.64 12.17 1.69
N LYS A 31 -20.44 11.37 0.97
CA LYS A 31 -21.78 10.92 1.40
C LYS A 31 -22.11 9.53 0.86
N ASN A 32 -22.83 8.76 1.66
CA ASN A 32 -23.47 7.53 1.23
C ASN A 32 -24.95 7.82 0.96
N GLU A 33 -25.43 7.45 -0.23
CA GLU A 33 -26.85 7.58 -0.57
C GLU A 33 -27.64 6.41 0.04
N LEU A 34 -28.91 6.66 0.40
CA LEU A 34 -29.76 5.69 1.11
C LEU A 34 -29.97 4.39 0.32
N ASP A 35 -29.88 4.46 -1.01
CA ASP A 35 -30.07 3.32 -1.90
C ASP A 35 -28.89 2.34 -1.94
N HIS A 36 -27.88 2.51 -1.06
CA HIS A 36 -26.70 1.64 -0.86
C HIS A 36 -25.86 1.32 -2.10
N ASN A 37 -26.25 1.76 -3.29
CA ASN A 37 -25.65 1.38 -4.55
C ASN A 37 -24.87 2.54 -5.18
N VAL A 38 -25.12 3.77 -4.74
CA VAL A 38 -24.46 4.99 -5.22
C VAL A 38 -23.80 5.69 -4.04
N ILE A 39 -22.57 6.14 -4.23
CA ILE A 39 -21.86 6.99 -3.28
C ILE A 39 -21.40 8.26 -3.94
N GLN A 40 -21.42 9.33 -3.17
CA GLN A 40 -20.85 10.61 -3.54
C GLN A 40 -19.42 10.67 -3.02
N LEU A 41 -18.45 10.72 -3.93
CA LEU A 41 -17.04 10.90 -3.59
C LEU A 41 -16.55 12.26 -4.06
N ARG A 42 -15.63 12.85 -3.31
CA ARG A 42 -14.87 14.04 -3.71
C ARG A 42 -13.59 13.60 -4.40
N VAL A 43 -13.38 14.06 -5.62
CA VAL A 43 -12.20 13.74 -6.41
C VAL A 43 -11.02 14.59 -5.93
N VAL A 44 -9.96 13.92 -5.47
CA VAL A 44 -8.69 14.56 -5.06
C VAL A 44 -7.69 14.56 -6.22
N ALA A 45 -7.65 13.46 -6.99
CA ALA A 45 -6.81 13.36 -8.18
C ALA A 45 -7.51 12.52 -9.24
N SER A 46 -7.43 12.92 -10.51
CA SER A 46 -7.88 12.10 -11.61
C SER A 46 -7.06 12.39 -12.87
N ASP A 47 -6.90 11.38 -13.72
CA ASP A 47 -6.36 11.55 -15.07
C ASP A 47 -7.16 12.57 -15.88
N ASN A 48 -8.46 12.69 -15.59
CA ASN A 48 -9.27 13.77 -16.11
C ASN A 48 -9.20 14.98 -15.18
N LYS A 49 -8.37 15.96 -15.53
CA LYS A 49 -8.20 17.22 -14.79
C LYS A 49 -9.51 17.97 -14.56
N MET A 50 -10.52 17.80 -15.43
CA MET A 50 -11.82 18.46 -15.24
C MET A 50 -12.58 17.93 -14.03
N LEU A 51 -12.35 16.68 -13.63
CA LEU A 51 -13.04 16.06 -12.49
C LEU A 51 -12.37 16.38 -11.15
N THR A 52 -11.12 16.86 -11.16
CA THR A 52 -10.38 17.14 -9.93
C THR A 52 -11.05 18.25 -9.14
N GLY A 53 -11.30 18.02 -7.85
CA GLY A 53 -12.00 18.94 -6.96
C GLY A 53 -13.53 18.89 -7.04
N GLN A 54 -14.11 18.10 -7.95
CA GLN A 54 -15.56 17.93 -8.04
C GLN A 54 -16.07 16.79 -7.15
N SER A 55 -17.32 16.90 -6.71
CA SER A 55 -18.05 15.79 -6.10
C SER A 55 -18.81 15.04 -7.18
N ILE A 56 -18.56 13.74 -7.31
CA ILE A 56 -19.20 12.88 -8.31
C ILE A 56 -19.93 11.73 -7.65
N GLN A 57 -21.05 11.33 -8.25
CA GLN A 57 -21.77 10.13 -7.86
C GLN A 57 -21.28 8.95 -8.70
N ILE A 58 -20.94 7.86 -8.03
CA ILE A 58 -20.51 6.62 -8.68
C ILE A 58 -21.13 5.42 -7.99
N ASN A 59 -21.45 4.41 -8.79
CA ASN A 59 -21.96 3.15 -8.28
C ASN A 59 -20.88 2.43 -7.46
N GLN A 60 -21.23 1.95 -6.26
CA GLN A 60 -20.31 1.23 -5.36
C GLN A 60 -19.60 0.05 -6.05
N SER A 61 -20.28 -0.61 -7.00
CA SER A 61 -19.73 -1.73 -7.76
C SER A 61 -18.52 -1.36 -8.63
N LYS A 62 -18.27 -0.07 -8.88
CA LYS A 62 -17.13 0.44 -9.69
C LYS A 62 -16.01 1.02 -8.83
N ILE A 63 -16.07 0.79 -7.53
CA ILE A 63 -15.21 1.44 -6.55
C ILE A 63 -14.40 0.37 -5.83
N ASP A 64 -13.08 0.52 -5.91
CA ASP A 64 -12.15 -0.23 -5.10
C ASP A 64 -11.81 0.63 -3.88
N ARG A 65 -12.10 0.15 -2.66
CA ARG A 65 -11.55 0.79 -1.46
C ARG A 65 -10.04 0.63 -1.49
N LEU A 66 -9.31 1.73 -1.29
CA LEU A 66 -7.87 1.66 -1.08
C LEU A 66 -7.68 1.13 0.34
N SER A 67 -7.31 -0.15 0.46
CA SER A 67 -6.90 -0.70 1.76
C SER A 67 -5.76 0.15 2.30
N SER A 68 -5.85 0.55 3.56
CA SER A 68 -4.78 1.25 4.27
C SER A 68 -3.55 0.37 4.47
N GLU A 69 -3.64 -0.93 4.19
CA GLU A 69 -2.53 -1.86 4.15
C GLU A 69 -1.70 -1.67 2.86
N PHE A 70 -1.12 -0.49 2.72
CA PHE A 70 0.00 -0.32 1.80
C PHE A 70 1.19 -1.06 2.40
N SER A 71 1.53 -2.22 1.85
CA SER A 71 2.84 -2.83 2.10
C SER A 71 3.90 -1.92 1.50
N LYS A 72 4.45 -1.03 2.33
CA LYS A 72 5.49 -0.09 1.92
C LYS A 72 6.76 -0.88 1.62
N THR A 73 7.39 -0.59 0.50
CA THR A 73 8.74 -1.12 0.23
C THR A 73 9.78 -0.39 1.08
N GLU A 74 10.93 -1.01 1.31
CA GLU A 74 12.05 -0.41 2.04
C GLU A 74 12.40 1.00 1.51
N ASN A 75 12.44 1.18 0.19
CA ASN A 75 12.71 2.47 -0.44
C ASN A 75 11.61 3.52 -0.17
N GLN A 76 10.35 3.11 -0.14
CA GLN A 76 9.23 4.01 0.19
C GLN A 76 9.29 4.46 1.65
N ILE A 77 9.68 3.57 2.58
CA ILE A 77 9.85 3.93 3.99
C ILE A 77 11.00 4.93 4.16
N HIS A 78 12.12 4.76 3.45
CA HIS A 78 13.21 5.74 3.48
C HIS A 78 12.77 7.14 3.06
N VAL A 79 12.02 7.26 1.96
CA VAL A 79 11.49 8.57 1.51
C VAL A 79 10.56 9.20 2.56
N LEU A 80 9.75 8.40 3.27
CA LEU A 80 8.88 8.91 4.33
C LEU A 80 9.68 9.30 5.58
N ILE A 81 10.78 8.59 5.88
CA ILE A 81 11.69 8.96 6.97
C ILE A 81 12.30 10.33 6.72
N ASP A 82 12.79 10.57 5.50
CA ASP A 82 13.34 11.87 5.12
C ASP A 82 12.30 12.98 5.29
N MET A 83 11.05 12.72 4.88
CA MET A 83 9.94 13.66 5.07
C MET A 83 9.62 13.91 6.55
N ALA A 84 9.61 12.87 7.39
CA ALA A 84 9.38 13.01 8.83
C ALA A 84 10.46 13.88 9.51
N LEU A 85 11.72 13.74 9.06
CA LEU A 85 12.82 14.58 9.51
C LEU A 85 12.65 16.04 9.06
N GLU A 86 12.23 16.27 7.81
CA GLU A 86 11.94 17.62 7.31
C GLU A 86 10.78 18.30 8.06
N THR A 87 9.78 17.53 8.50
CA THR A 87 8.64 18.03 9.27
C THR A 87 8.89 18.05 10.78
N HIS A 88 10.04 17.56 11.25
CA HIS A 88 10.37 17.39 12.67
C HIS A 88 9.34 16.57 13.46
N ASP A 89 8.76 15.55 12.83
CA ASP A 89 7.78 14.67 13.46
C ASP A 89 8.48 13.41 14.01
N GLU A 90 8.82 13.44 15.30
CA GLU A 90 9.57 12.37 15.98
C GLU A 90 8.73 11.09 16.14
N ASP A 91 7.45 11.22 16.47
CA ASP A 91 6.55 10.08 16.65
C ASP A 91 6.38 9.33 15.33
N TRP A 92 6.18 10.07 14.23
CA TRP A 92 6.07 9.49 12.91
C TRP A 92 7.39 8.86 12.43
N PHE A 93 8.53 9.50 12.68
CA PHE A 93 9.84 8.93 12.38
C PHE A 93 10.07 7.59 13.10
N ASN A 94 9.77 7.53 14.41
CA ASN A 94 9.96 6.32 15.21
C ASN A 94 9.12 5.15 14.69
N ASP A 95 7.87 5.42 14.30
CA ASP A 95 6.99 4.42 13.70
C ASP A 95 7.54 3.87 12.37
N LEU A 96 8.03 4.76 11.49
CA LEU A 96 8.64 4.37 10.21
C LEU A 96 9.93 3.55 10.38
N VAL A 97 10.78 3.91 11.35
CA VAL A 97 11.99 3.14 11.68
C VAL A 97 11.63 1.76 12.24
N ALA A 98 10.59 1.66 13.06
CA ALA A 98 10.09 0.37 13.56
C ALA A 98 9.60 -0.52 12.39
N GLN A 99 8.83 0.03 11.46
CA GLN A 99 8.40 -0.68 10.24
C GLN A 99 9.58 -1.14 9.38
N LEU A 100 10.60 -0.29 9.19
CA LEU A 100 11.82 -0.63 8.45
C LEU A 100 12.56 -1.82 9.07
N ASN A 101 12.67 -1.84 10.40
CA ASN A 101 13.32 -2.92 11.13
C ASN A 101 12.54 -4.24 11.04
N GLN A 102 11.20 -4.18 11.00
CA GLN A 102 10.37 -5.37 10.79
C GLN A 102 10.60 -5.98 9.40
N LEU A 103 10.65 -5.15 8.35
CA LEU A 103 10.92 -5.61 6.98
C LEU A 103 12.31 -6.25 6.84
N LYS A 104 13.32 -5.71 7.50
CA LYS A 104 14.68 -6.30 7.51
C LYS A 104 14.69 -7.68 8.17
N LYS A 105 14.06 -7.80 9.35
CA LYS A 105 13.92 -9.09 10.04
C LYS A 105 13.18 -10.14 9.21
N GLN A 106 12.17 -9.74 8.43
CA GLN A 106 11.45 -10.63 7.52
C GLN A 106 12.34 -11.13 6.38
N LYS A 107 13.20 -10.27 5.80
CA LYS A 107 14.17 -10.69 4.78
C LYS A 107 15.20 -11.69 5.31
N ASP A 108 15.68 -11.51 6.53
CA ASP A 108 16.68 -12.41 7.13
C ASP A 108 16.10 -13.82 7.45
N ALA A 109 14.80 -13.91 7.73
CA ALA A 109 14.12 -15.18 7.99
C ALA A 109 13.84 -16.02 6.74
N ASP A 110 13.78 -15.39 5.55
CA ASP A 110 13.49 -16.05 4.27
C ASP A 110 14.75 -16.57 3.57
N MET A 111 15.95 -16.28 4.10
CA MET A 111 17.20 -16.74 3.50
C MET A 111 17.44 -18.24 3.83
N PRO A 112 17.47 -19.16 2.84
CA PRO A 112 17.77 -20.56 3.11
C PRO A 112 19.21 -20.67 3.63
N HIS A 113 19.41 -21.39 4.73
CA HIS A 113 20.75 -21.74 5.21
C HIS A 113 21.49 -22.56 4.15
N VAL A 114 22.27 -21.90 3.30
CA VAL A 114 23.18 -22.55 2.35
C VAL A 114 24.32 -23.15 3.16
N ASN A 115 24.29 -24.48 3.33
CA ASN A 115 25.37 -25.23 3.95
C ASN A 115 26.55 -25.28 2.97
N TYR A 116 27.49 -24.34 3.11
CA TYR A 116 28.77 -24.38 2.41
C TYR A 116 29.63 -25.51 2.98
N LYS A 117 29.40 -26.74 2.50
CA LYS A 117 30.35 -27.84 2.72
C LYS A 117 31.65 -27.52 1.97
N SER A 118 32.67 -27.15 2.72
CA SER A 118 34.05 -27.00 2.25
C SER A 118 34.59 -28.38 1.84
N ASN A 119 34.64 -28.66 0.54
CA ASN A 119 35.30 -29.85 0.02
C ASN A 119 36.82 -29.62 0.05
N ARG A 120 37.50 -30.24 1.01
CA ARG A 120 38.96 -30.29 1.10
C ARG A 120 39.46 -31.25 0.02
N CYS A 121 40.16 -30.73 -0.99
CA CYS A 121 40.83 -31.51 -2.03
C CYS A 121 41.77 -32.55 -1.40
N GLN A 122 41.58 -33.83 -1.71
CA GLN A 122 42.62 -34.85 -1.58
C GLN A 122 43.22 -35.09 -2.97
N THR A 123 44.48 -34.68 -3.13
CA THR A 123 45.30 -34.98 -4.29
C THR A 123 45.90 -36.37 -4.12
N ASP A 124 45.29 -37.38 -4.72
CA ASP A 124 45.91 -38.71 -4.81
C ASP A 124 47.03 -38.69 -5.85
N HIS A 125 48.26 -38.85 -5.38
CA HIS A 125 49.43 -39.10 -6.20
C HIS A 125 49.44 -40.59 -6.57
N ARG A 126 49.28 -40.91 -7.86
CA ARG A 126 49.41 -42.28 -8.37
C ARG A 126 50.77 -42.44 -9.04
N SER A 127 51.62 -43.29 -8.44
CA SER A 127 52.87 -43.82 -9.00
C SER A 127 52.63 -44.74 -10.20
#